data_AF-A0A3L7VFG9-F1
#
_entry.id   AF-A0A3L7VFG9-F1
#
_cell.length_a   1.000
_cell.length_b   1.000
_cell.length_c   1.000
_cell.angle_alpha   90.00
_cell.angle_beta   90.00
_cell.angle_gamma   90.00
#
_symmetry.space_group_name_H-M   'P 1'
#
loop_
_entity.id
_entity.type
_entity.pdbx_description
1 polymer ?
#
loop_
_entity_poly.entity_id
_entity_poly.type
_entity_poly.pdbx_seq_one_letter_code
_entity_poly.pdbx_strand_id
1 'polypeptide(L)'
;MLEHLRAQRVLEEGRSGMLTKSKKRAEQAFEIPLLPAIVVGSAMCCLFYFVILLPPFRHPLVIRYAFCHWVAIASAWLFATAAVYLVQKLWVLGRQRRMVHALELVLDEWVEHRAEWDIEPVMDGYRRATSLQALWKLQKDHIAKSWYGKRLGHLLVRQVERRSTVRLDEDLESFADRDAEALHSSYAMVRIHCWAMPMLGFLGTVIGISDTLGQMDAQALASGSKEAMNGLTSGLYVAFDTTAVGLVLTMIAMFMQFFVQRAEQDFLGRIDQGAASAMHRCLSDQEHSDTRDVEASLKLVANRLIDSMQVLVQQQAHLWRESIGQAQSEWSSMSARATDSSLGTIQRALAGTLAEHRDSMRECLSQLSVLQTEGAQQIDGRLQQWQTTLSEQSRLALRQQQEVSRNAELLQKLLDSTQLVQAMQQPIQATLERMTEFDRFQEAALSLTEAVMVLSTQLERSGHISRQAVRRRQARSSDPQADGISADGVIAGGIFEDGISHGSPMGLEADGASDAVVLKLDSPTIRKAG
;
A
#
# COMPACT_ATOMS: atom_id res chain seq x y z
N MET A 1 -45.07 45.75 -32.30
CA MET A 1 -46.14 45.76 -31.28
C MET A 1 -46.69 44.35 -30.99
N LEU A 2 -47.29 43.65 -31.96
CA LEU A 2 -47.91 42.31 -31.74
C LEU A 2 -46.98 41.26 -31.11
N GLU A 3 -45.71 41.19 -31.51
CA GLU A 3 -44.75 40.24 -30.92
C GLU A 3 -44.42 40.57 -29.46
N HIS A 4 -44.33 41.85 -29.12
CA HIS A 4 -44.07 42.30 -27.74
C HIS A 4 -45.21 41.90 -26.79
N LEU A 5 -46.45 41.92 -27.30
CA LEU A 5 -47.64 41.44 -26.58
C LEU A 5 -47.69 39.90 -26.47
N ARG A 6 -47.12 39.16 -27.43
CA ARG A 6 -46.93 37.69 -27.30
C ARG A 6 -45.87 37.37 -26.26
N ALA A 7 -44.73 38.07 -26.29
CA ALA A 7 -43.64 37.88 -25.32
C ALA A 7 -44.10 38.13 -23.88
N GLN A 8 -44.83 39.22 -23.63
CA GLN A 8 -45.42 39.49 -22.31
C GLN A 8 -46.40 38.39 -21.88
N ARG A 9 -47.28 37.92 -22.77
CA ARG A 9 -48.26 36.88 -22.42
C ARG A 9 -47.59 35.54 -22.05
N VAL A 10 -46.56 35.13 -22.79
CA VAL A 10 -45.77 33.92 -22.46
C VAL A 10 -45.03 34.07 -21.12
N LEU A 11 -44.53 35.27 -20.79
CA LEU A 11 -43.91 35.54 -19.49
C LEU A 11 -44.93 35.53 -18.34
N GLU A 12 -46.16 36.02 -18.56
CA GLU A 12 -47.23 35.98 -17.56
C GLU A 12 -47.79 34.57 -17.36
N GLU A 13 -48.03 33.82 -18.43
CA GLU A 13 -48.40 32.40 -18.39
C GLU A 13 -47.31 31.56 -17.70
N GLY A 14 -46.04 31.79 -18.05
CA GLY A 14 -44.89 31.15 -17.40
C GLY A 14 -44.79 31.48 -15.91
N ARG A 15 -44.95 32.75 -15.52
CA ARG A 15 -44.92 33.18 -14.11
C ARG A 15 -46.12 32.64 -13.32
N SER A 16 -47.31 32.63 -13.91
CA SER A 16 -48.51 32.05 -13.32
C SER A 16 -48.39 30.52 -13.17
N GLY A 17 -47.81 29.84 -14.17
CA GLY A 17 -47.44 28.42 -14.11
C GLY A 17 -46.43 28.12 -13.00
N MET A 18 -45.40 28.95 -12.82
CA MET A 18 -44.44 28.80 -11.72
C MET A 18 -45.08 29.02 -10.35
N LEU A 19 -45.91 30.06 -10.19
CA LEU A 19 -46.60 30.37 -8.93
C LEU A 19 -47.64 29.30 -8.56
N THR A 20 -48.39 28.78 -9.54
CA THR A 20 -49.34 27.68 -9.31
C THR A 20 -48.65 26.34 -9.05
N LYS A 21 -47.52 26.05 -9.72
CA LYS A 21 -46.70 24.86 -9.43
C LYS A 21 -46.02 24.94 -8.05
N SER A 22 -45.63 26.13 -7.61
CA SER A 22 -45.13 26.41 -6.26
C SER A 22 -46.23 26.25 -5.19
N LYS A 23 -47.43 26.83 -5.42
CA LYS A 23 -48.60 26.61 -4.56
C LYS A 23 -48.98 25.13 -4.46
N LYS A 24 -49.08 24.41 -5.58
CA LYS A 24 -49.40 22.98 -5.60
C LYS A 24 -48.40 22.17 -4.79
N ARG A 25 -47.11 22.52 -4.80
CA ARG A 25 -46.08 21.90 -3.95
C ARG A 25 -46.35 22.15 -2.46
N ALA A 26 -46.56 23.41 -2.07
CA ALA A 26 -46.94 23.80 -0.71
C ALA A 26 -48.32 23.23 -0.25
N GLU A 27 -49.12 22.72 -1.17
CA GLU A 27 -50.39 22.03 -0.89
C GLU A 27 -50.26 20.50 -0.78
N GLN A 28 -49.12 19.90 -1.14
CA GLN A 28 -48.88 18.46 -0.94
C GLN A 28 -48.93 18.10 0.56
N ALA A 29 -49.30 16.85 0.87
CA ALA A 29 -49.21 16.34 2.22
C ALA A 29 -47.74 16.11 2.61
N PHE A 30 -47.46 16.03 3.92
CA PHE A 30 -46.14 15.75 4.51
C PHE A 30 -44.99 16.74 4.25
N GLU A 31 -45.06 17.63 3.25
CA GLU A 31 -44.10 18.73 3.08
C GLU A 31 -44.22 19.77 4.22
N ILE A 32 -43.06 20.21 4.73
CA ILE A 32 -42.91 21.27 5.73
C ILE A 32 -41.91 22.29 5.16
N PRO A 33 -42.17 23.60 5.24
CA PRO A 33 -41.28 24.61 4.69
C PRO A 33 -39.88 24.53 5.33
N LEU A 34 -38.85 24.33 4.51
CA LEU A 34 -37.48 24.10 4.96
C LEU A 34 -36.81 25.35 5.55
N LEU A 35 -37.14 26.54 5.03
CA LEU A 35 -36.54 27.81 5.46
C LEU A 35 -36.67 28.08 6.97
N PRO A 36 -37.86 28.04 7.61
CA PRO A 36 -37.97 28.24 9.06
C PRO A 36 -37.23 27.16 9.87
N ALA A 37 -37.16 25.91 9.41
CA ALA A 37 -36.39 24.87 10.10
C ALA A 37 -34.88 25.17 10.07
N ILE A 38 -34.35 25.66 8.94
CA ILE A 38 -32.94 26.08 8.81
C ILE A 38 -32.65 27.32 9.66
N VAL A 39 -33.54 28.32 9.66
CA VAL A 39 -33.38 29.55 10.47
C VAL A 39 -33.43 29.23 11.97
N VAL A 40 -34.40 28.44 12.43
CA VAL A 40 -34.52 28.06 13.85
C VAL A 40 -33.39 27.12 14.27
N GLY A 41 -32.97 26.18 13.42
CA GLY A 41 -31.79 25.34 13.66
C GLY A 41 -30.49 26.14 13.76
N SER A 42 -30.32 27.15 12.91
CA SER A 42 -29.18 28.08 12.98
C SER A 42 -29.19 28.89 14.28
N ALA A 43 -30.35 29.46 14.65
CA ALA A 43 -30.51 30.20 15.90
C ALA A 43 -30.28 29.30 17.14
N MET A 44 -30.73 28.04 17.10
CA MET A 44 -30.50 27.05 18.15
C MET A 44 -29.02 26.68 18.27
N CYS A 45 -28.29 26.56 17.16
CA CYS A 45 -26.84 26.35 17.15
C CYS A 45 -26.10 27.56 17.77
N CYS A 46 -26.43 28.78 17.34
CA CYS A 46 -25.86 30.00 17.94
C CYS A 46 -26.16 30.10 19.44
N LEU A 47 -27.38 29.74 19.87
CA LEU A 47 -27.76 29.71 21.28
C LEU A 47 -26.97 28.66 22.08
N PHE A 48 -26.79 27.45 21.53
CA PHE A 48 -25.97 26.39 22.14
C PHE A 48 -24.54 26.87 22.40
N TYR A 49 -23.90 27.48 21.40
CA TYR A 49 -22.55 28.05 21.55
C TYR A 49 -22.51 29.22 22.54
N PHE A 50 -23.52 30.10 22.54
CA PHE A 50 -23.64 31.19 23.53
C PHE A 50 -23.81 30.67 24.97
N VAL A 51 -24.59 29.60 25.16
CA VAL A 51 -24.78 28.95 26.47
C VAL A 51 -23.50 28.28 26.97
N ILE A 52 -22.67 27.70 26.10
CA ILE A 52 -21.36 27.15 26.48
C ILE A 52 -20.39 28.25 26.93
N LEU A 53 -20.50 29.48 26.40
CA LEU A 53 -19.69 30.61 26.87
C LEU A 53 -20.12 31.12 28.27
N LEU A 54 -21.36 30.90 28.69
CA LEU A 54 -21.88 31.39 29.97
C LEU A 54 -21.27 30.61 31.16
N PRO A 55 -20.80 31.29 32.23
CA PRO A 55 -20.09 30.66 33.35
C PRO A 55 -20.71 29.37 33.96
N PRO A 56 -22.03 29.26 34.22
CA PRO A 56 -22.59 28.08 34.88
C PRO A 56 -22.56 26.78 34.06
N PHE A 57 -22.29 26.83 32.75
CA PHE A 57 -22.33 25.66 31.86
C PHE A 57 -20.97 25.30 31.23
N ARG A 58 -19.87 25.88 31.75
CA ARG A 58 -18.50 25.66 31.24
C ARG A 58 -17.91 24.29 31.63
N HIS A 59 -18.50 23.21 31.12
CA HIS A 59 -17.93 21.87 31.29
C HIS A 59 -16.70 21.68 30.37
N PRO A 60 -15.51 21.30 30.89
CA PRO A 60 -14.26 21.34 30.13
C PRO A 60 -14.27 20.42 28.90
N LEU A 61 -14.90 19.24 29.00
CA LEU A 61 -15.07 18.34 27.85
C LEU A 61 -15.93 18.96 26.74
N VAL A 62 -17.01 19.67 27.10
CA VAL A 62 -17.93 20.26 26.10
C VAL A 62 -17.23 21.39 25.36
N ILE A 63 -16.45 22.22 26.07
CA ILE A 63 -15.64 23.27 25.45
C ILE A 63 -14.59 22.67 24.50
N ARG A 64 -13.85 21.63 24.94
CA ARG A 64 -12.88 20.92 24.09
C ARG A 64 -13.51 20.42 22.80
N TYR A 65 -14.62 19.67 22.88
CA TYR A 65 -15.24 19.06 21.69
C TYR A 65 -15.97 20.07 20.80
N ALA A 66 -16.69 21.04 21.37
CA ALA A 66 -17.50 21.98 20.59
C ALA A 66 -16.66 23.05 19.86
N PHE A 67 -15.51 23.44 20.41
CA PHE A 67 -14.59 24.42 19.81
C PHE A 67 -13.32 23.80 19.20
N CYS A 68 -13.24 22.46 19.11
CA CYS A 68 -12.06 21.73 18.66
C CYS A 68 -11.53 22.20 17.29
N HIS A 69 -12.45 22.41 16.34
CA HIS A 69 -12.15 22.84 14.97
C HIS A 69 -13.41 23.41 14.31
N TRP A 70 -13.28 24.28 13.30
CA TRP A 70 -14.44 24.87 12.59
C TRP A 70 -15.35 23.81 11.93
N VAL A 71 -14.78 22.67 11.55
CA VAL A 71 -15.51 21.52 11.01
C VAL A 71 -16.46 20.89 12.04
N ALA A 72 -16.11 20.89 13.33
CA ALA A 72 -17.01 20.43 14.40
C ALA A 72 -18.19 21.40 14.62
N ILE A 73 -17.96 22.70 14.41
CA ILE A 73 -19.03 23.71 14.41
C ILE A 73 -19.98 23.49 13.22
N ALA A 74 -19.44 23.16 12.04
CA ALA A 74 -20.25 22.83 10.86
C ALA A 74 -21.09 21.57 11.04
N SER A 75 -20.55 20.49 11.63
CA SER A 75 -21.33 19.28 11.91
C SER A 75 -22.37 19.50 13.04
N ALA A 76 -22.05 20.29 14.07
CA ALA A 76 -23.01 20.72 15.09
C ALA A 76 -24.16 21.57 14.52
N TRP A 77 -23.87 22.46 13.56
CA TRP A 77 -24.90 23.23 12.85
C TRP A 77 -25.83 22.32 12.01
N LEU A 78 -25.25 21.39 11.23
CA LEU A 78 -26.04 20.40 10.48
C LEU A 78 -26.89 19.50 11.40
N PHE A 79 -26.36 19.13 12.56
CA PHE A 79 -27.12 18.39 13.56
C PHE A 79 -28.29 19.23 14.09
N ALA A 80 -28.07 20.51 14.41
CA ALA A 80 -29.10 21.41 14.92
C ALA A 80 -30.24 21.65 13.92
N THR A 81 -29.95 21.85 12.62
CA THR A 81 -30.97 22.00 11.57
C THR A 81 -31.74 20.71 11.33
N ALA A 82 -31.07 19.56 11.29
CA ALA A 82 -31.71 18.25 11.16
C ALA A 82 -32.62 17.94 12.37
N ALA A 83 -32.14 18.16 13.59
CA ALA A 83 -32.89 17.93 14.82
C ALA A 83 -34.14 18.83 14.90
N VAL A 84 -34.02 20.13 14.58
CA VAL A 84 -35.18 21.05 14.55
C VAL A 84 -36.22 20.62 13.51
N TYR A 85 -35.81 20.18 12.32
CA TYR A 85 -36.74 19.65 11.32
C TYR A 85 -37.48 18.41 11.84
N LEU A 86 -36.77 17.49 12.50
CA LEU A 86 -37.34 16.27 13.08
C LEU A 86 -38.29 16.55 14.27
N VAL A 87 -37.98 17.54 15.14
CA VAL A 87 -38.91 18.00 16.18
C VAL A 87 -40.15 18.65 15.56
N GLN A 88 -39.99 19.48 14.53
CA GLN A 88 -41.12 20.12 13.85
C GLN A 88 -42.03 19.09 13.18
N LYS A 89 -41.46 18.08 12.51
CA LYS A 89 -42.16 16.88 12.02
C LYS A 89 -42.95 16.18 13.13
N LEU A 90 -42.30 15.82 14.23
CA LEU A 90 -42.93 15.13 15.37
C LEU A 90 -44.06 15.96 16.01
N TRP A 91 -43.91 17.28 16.10
CA TRP A 91 -44.93 18.18 16.65
C TRP A 91 -46.13 18.35 15.71
N VAL A 92 -45.90 18.43 14.39
CA VAL A 92 -46.97 18.39 13.38
C VAL A 92 -47.71 17.05 13.43
N LEU A 93 -46.98 15.92 13.50
CA LEU A 93 -47.55 14.59 13.68
C LEU A 93 -48.43 14.50 14.95
N GLY A 94 -47.93 14.97 16.09
CA GLY A 94 -48.69 15.02 17.35
C GLY A 94 -49.89 15.97 17.36
N ARG A 95 -49.95 16.92 16.41
CA ARG A 95 -51.15 17.74 16.15
C ARG A 95 -52.12 17.01 15.21
N GLN A 96 -51.63 16.45 14.10
CA GLN A 96 -52.45 15.70 13.13
C GLN A 96 -53.09 14.46 13.78
N ARG A 97 -52.36 13.69 14.62
CA ARG A 97 -52.91 12.51 15.32
C ARG A 97 -54.08 12.86 16.23
N ARG A 98 -54.10 14.05 16.86
CA ARG A 98 -55.26 14.54 17.63
C ARG A 98 -56.42 14.98 16.74
N MET A 99 -56.12 15.57 15.58
CA MET A 99 -57.13 15.97 14.59
C MET A 99 -57.80 14.77 13.91
N VAL A 100 -57.09 13.67 13.68
CA VAL A 100 -57.64 12.46 13.05
C VAL A 100 -58.71 11.79 13.92
N HIS A 101 -58.49 11.62 15.23
CA HIS A 101 -59.54 11.03 16.10
C HIS A 101 -60.81 11.89 16.15
N ALA A 102 -60.69 13.22 16.05
CA ALA A 102 -61.83 14.14 15.95
C ALA A 102 -62.51 14.13 14.57
N LEU A 103 -61.89 13.54 13.56
CA LEU A 103 -62.41 13.40 12.20
C LEU A 103 -62.97 12.00 11.94
N GLU A 104 -62.35 10.95 12.51
CA GLU A 104 -62.90 9.59 12.62
C GLU A 104 -64.32 9.66 13.23
N LEU A 105 -64.48 10.37 14.37
CA LEU A 105 -65.78 10.57 15.03
C LEU A 105 -66.85 11.24 14.14
N VAL A 106 -66.52 12.33 13.44
CA VAL A 106 -67.49 13.04 12.59
C VAL A 106 -67.81 12.23 11.32
N LEU A 107 -66.89 11.39 10.86
CA LEU A 107 -67.09 10.56 9.68
C LEU A 107 -67.91 9.30 10.00
N ASP A 108 -67.79 8.76 11.21
CA ASP A 108 -68.72 7.76 11.74
C ASP A 108 -70.11 8.35 11.97
N GLU A 109 -70.22 9.58 12.51
CA GLU A 109 -71.48 10.34 12.63
C GLU A 109 -72.19 10.50 11.27
N TRP A 110 -71.44 10.77 10.18
CA TRP A 110 -72.00 10.85 8.82
C TRP A 110 -72.37 9.48 8.23
N VAL A 111 -71.64 8.41 8.60
CA VAL A 111 -71.96 7.03 8.21
C VAL A 111 -73.25 6.54 8.87
N GLU A 112 -73.48 6.94 10.13
CA GLU A 112 -74.65 6.59 10.94
C GLU A 112 -75.91 7.38 10.53
N HIS A 113 -75.82 8.71 10.41
CA HIS A 113 -76.96 9.53 9.97
C HIS A 113 -77.34 9.29 8.50
N ARG A 114 -76.53 8.60 7.69
CA ARG A 114 -76.80 8.31 6.27
C ARG A 114 -78.23 7.81 6.00
N ALA A 115 -78.76 6.93 6.85
CA ALA A 115 -80.12 6.39 6.71
C ALA A 115 -81.23 7.46 6.76
N GLU A 116 -80.91 8.68 7.22
CA GLU A 116 -81.80 9.84 7.28
C GLU A 116 -81.67 10.75 6.03
N TRP A 117 -80.63 10.58 5.21
CA TRP A 117 -80.39 11.34 3.97
C TRP A 117 -80.56 10.52 2.68
N ASP A 118 -80.45 9.17 2.73
CA ASP A 118 -80.80 8.27 1.62
C ASP A 118 -82.33 8.13 1.48
N ILE A 119 -82.97 9.23 1.06
CA ILE A 119 -84.44 9.37 0.91
C ILE A 119 -84.98 8.64 -0.35
N GLU A 120 -84.12 8.27 -1.30
CA GLU A 120 -84.46 7.47 -2.49
C GLU A 120 -83.67 6.14 -2.47
N PRO A 121 -84.32 4.96 -2.53
CA PRO A 121 -83.65 3.65 -2.40
C PRO A 121 -82.85 3.20 -3.63
N VAL A 122 -82.59 4.08 -4.61
CA VAL A 122 -81.84 3.78 -5.84
C VAL A 122 -80.91 4.95 -6.20
N MET A 123 -80.06 5.34 -5.25
CA MET A 123 -79.10 6.44 -5.44
C MET A 123 -77.76 5.94 -5.95
N ASP A 124 -77.49 6.08 -7.26
CA ASP A 124 -76.19 5.76 -7.89
C ASP A 124 -75.01 6.22 -7.02
N GLY A 125 -73.94 5.41 -6.94
CA GLY A 125 -72.73 5.75 -6.16
C GLY A 125 -72.12 7.11 -6.54
N TYR A 126 -72.33 7.58 -7.77
CA TYR A 126 -72.00 8.95 -8.21
C TYR A 126 -72.79 10.03 -7.46
N ARG A 127 -74.11 9.87 -7.26
CA ARG A 127 -74.95 10.83 -6.52
C ARG A 127 -74.49 10.91 -5.07
N ARG A 128 -74.22 9.77 -4.43
CA ARG A 128 -73.62 9.70 -3.08
C ARG A 128 -72.25 10.37 -3.01
N ALA A 129 -71.36 10.17 -3.98
CA ALA A 129 -70.09 10.90 -4.05
C ALA A 129 -70.30 12.42 -4.16
N THR A 130 -71.30 12.90 -4.92
CA THR A 130 -71.57 14.34 -5.05
C THR A 130 -72.17 14.97 -3.79
N SER A 131 -73.08 14.30 -3.08
CA SER A 131 -73.65 14.81 -1.82
C SER A 131 -72.58 14.85 -0.72
N LEU A 132 -71.78 13.78 -0.58
CA LEU A 132 -70.65 13.73 0.35
C LEU A 132 -69.61 14.83 0.04
N GLN A 133 -69.33 15.11 -1.24
CA GLN A 133 -68.44 16.21 -1.61
C GLN A 133 -69.03 17.59 -1.27
N ALA A 134 -70.35 17.77 -1.37
CA ALA A 134 -71.04 19.00 -0.99
C ALA A 134 -71.00 19.23 0.53
N LEU A 135 -71.27 18.18 1.32
CA LEU A 135 -71.13 18.20 2.78
C LEU A 135 -69.68 18.46 3.20
N TRP A 136 -68.69 17.83 2.55
CA TRP A 136 -67.26 18.05 2.80
C TRP A 136 -66.84 19.52 2.60
N LYS A 137 -67.42 20.21 1.60
CA LYS A 137 -67.19 21.64 1.35
C LYS A 137 -67.79 22.57 2.41
N LEU A 138 -68.75 22.11 3.21
CA LEU A 138 -69.36 22.84 4.32
C LEU A 138 -68.62 22.63 5.66
N GLN A 139 -67.65 21.71 5.71
CA GLN A 139 -67.00 21.32 6.96
C GLN A 139 -65.93 22.32 7.41
N LYS A 140 -65.66 22.35 8.72
CA LYS A 140 -64.81 23.38 9.36
C LYS A 140 -63.41 23.40 8.76
N ASP A 141 -62.95 24.60 8.43
CA ASP A 141 -61.73 24.92 7.67
C ASP A 141 -60.42 24.30 8.21
N HIS A 142 -60.35 23.97 9.51
CA HIS A 142 -59.20 23.27 10.11
C HIS A 142 -59.22 21.74 9.90
N ILE A 143 -60.40 21.13 9.73
CA ILE A 143 -60.59 19.70 9.48
C ILE A 143 -60.16 19.38 8.05
N ALA A 144 -60.63 20.17 7.08
CA ALA A 144 -60.28 20.05 5.66
C ALA A 144 -58.77 20.22 5.38
N LYS A 145 -58.05 20.94 6.26
CA LYS A 145 -56.59 21.17 6.17
C LYS A 145 -55.74 20.11 6.87
N SER A 146 -56.35 19.15 7.56
CA SER A 146 -55.65 17.96 8.09
C SER A 146 -55.14 17.06 6.93
N TRP A 147 -54.14 16.21 7.19
CA TRP A 147 -53.63 15.31 6.14
C TRP A 147 -54.69 14.29 5.69
N TYR A 148 -55.39 13.66 6.65
CA TYR A 148 -56.53 12.78 6.36
C TYR A 148 -57.64 13.51 5.58
N GLY A 149 -58.01 14.73 6.01
CA GLY A 149 -59.03 15.53 5.34
C GLY A 149 -58.67 15.92 3.91
N LYS A 150 -57.41 16.31 3.65
CA LYS A 150 -56.92 16.53 2.28
C LYS A 150 -57.07 15.26 1.43
N ARG A 151 -56.67 14.10 1.94
CA ARG A 151 -56.78 12.81 1.22
C ARG A 151 -58.25 12.45 0.94
N LEU A 152 -59.12 12.55 1.93
CA LEU A 152 -60.56 12.26 1.79
C LEU A 152 -61.22 13.21 0.78
N GLY A 153 -60.91 14.50 0.85
CA GLY A 153 -61.39 15.50 -0.12
C GLY A 153 -60.92 15.21 -1.55
N HIS A 154 -59.66 14.82 -1.74
CA HIS A 154 -59.12 14.45 -3.06
C HIS A 154 -59.74 13.13 -3.59
N LEU A 155 -60.02 12.16 -2.72
CA LEU A 155 -60.74 10.93 -3.06
C LEU A 155 -62.17 11.25 -3.52
N LEU A 156 -62.93 12.00 -2.73
CA LEU A 156 -64.30 12.44 -3.07
C LEU A 156 -64.36 13.25 -4.38
N VAL A 157 -63.37 14.11 -4.66
CA VAL A 157 -63.25 14.80 -5.95
C VAL A 157 -63.04 13.80 -7.10
N ARG A 158 -62.08 12.87 -6.96
CA ARG A 158 -61.75 11.88 -8.00
C ARG A 158 -62.92 10.93 -8.30
N GLN A 159 -63.70 10.52 -7.29
CA GLN A 159 -64.88 9.69 -7.50
C GLN A 159 -66.04 10.46 -8.17
N VAL A 160 -66.23 11.74 -7.84
CA VAL A 160 -67.18 12.61 -8.56
C VAL A 160 -66.75 12.84 -10.02
N GLU A 161 -65.46 13.02 -10.30
CA GLU A 161 -64.93 13.15 -11.66
C GLU A 161 -65.11 11.85 -12.47
N ARG A 162 -64.88 10.68 -11.86
CA ARG A 162 -65.02 9.36 -12.52
C ARG A 162 -66.45 8.88 -12.70
N ARG A 163 -67.40 9.38 -11.91
CA ARG A 163 -68.83 8.98 -11.91
C ARG A 163 -69.11 7.49 -11.67
N SER A 164 -68.16 6.74 -11.14
CA SER A 164 -68.28 5.31 -10.89
C SER A 164 -67.36 4.88 -9.75
N THR A 165 -67.92 4.13 -8.79
CA THR A 165 -67.23 3.62 -7.60
C THR A 165 -66.47 2.31 -7.85
N VAL A 166 -66.60 1.71 -9.05
CA VAL A 166 -66.03 0.39 -9.42
C VAL A 166 -64.51 0.33 -9.33
N ARG A 167 -63.81 1.49 -9.37
CA ARG A 167 -62.34 1.59 -9.30
C ARG A 167 -61.87 2.36 -8.06
N LEU A 168 -62.67 2.32 -6.99
CA LEU A 168 -62.34 2.96 -5.70
C LEU A 168 -61.01 2.45 -5.12
N ASP A 169 -60.77 1.14 -5.19
CA ASP A 169 -59.62 0.49 -4.56
C ASP A 169 -58.30 0.89 -5.25
N GLU A 170 -58.27 0.85 -6.58
CA GLU A 170 -57.16 1.39 -7.38
C GLU A 170 -56.89 2.87 -7.07
N ASP A 171 -57.94 3.66 -6.81
CA ASP A 171 -57.79 5.07 -6.51
C ASP A 171 -57.29 5.30 -5.07
N LEU A 172 -57.71 4.46 -4.12
CA LEU A 172 -57.21 4.44 -2.73
C LEU A 172 -55.72 4.08 -2.69
N GLU A 173 -55.32 2.98 -3.32
CA GLU A 173 -53.93 2.52 -3.48
C GLU A 173 -53.08 3.59 -4.19
N SER A 174 -53.58 4.13 -5.32
CA SER A 174 -52.95 5.21 -6.08
C SER A 174 -52.75 6.50 -5.27
N PHE A 175 -53.50 6.73 -4.18
CA PHE A 175 -53.23 7.82 -3.24
C PHE A 175 -52.33 7.40 -2.07
N ALA A 176 -52.38 6.14 -1.61
CA ALA A 176 -51.49 5.61 -0.58
C ALA A 176 -50.02 5.70 -1.02
N ASP A 177 -49.70 5.23 -2.24
CA ASP A 177 -48.36 5.30 -2.83
C ASP A 177 -47.84 6.74 -2.94
N ARG A 178 -48.71 7.67 -3.34
CA ARG A 178 -48.36 9.09 -3.50
C ARG A 178 -48.05 9.76 -2.17
N ASP A 179 -48.80 9.42 -1.12
CA ASP A 179 -48.55 9.92 0.22
C ASP A 179 -47.30 9.26 0.84
N ALA A 180 -47.02 7.99 0.53
CA ALA A 180 -45.80 7.29 0.94
C ALA A 180 -44.53 7.85 0.26
N GLU A 181 -44.59 8.16 -1.04
CA GLU A 181 -43.49 8.82 -1.76
C GLU A 181 -43.31 10.27 -1.30
N ALA A 182 -44.39 11.03 -1.08
CA ALA A 182 -44.32 12.38 -0.49
C ALA A 182 -43.68 12.35 0.92
N LEU A 183 -44.03 11.34 1.72
CA LEU A 183 -43.39 11.09 3.01
C LEU A 183 -41.89 10.81 2.83
N HIS A 184 -41.50 9.87 1.95
CA HIS A 184 -40.09 9.56 1.70
C HIS A 184 -39.28 10.80 1.23
N SER A 185 -39.82 11.53 0.27
CA SER A 185 -39.25 12.76 -0.29
C SER A 185 -38.99 13.81 0.79
N SER A 186 -39.91 13.98 1.75
CA SER A 186 -39.76 14.95 2.85
C SER A 186 -38.51 14.72 3.72
N TYR A 187 -38.02 13.48 3.85
CA TYR A 187 -36.80 13.15 4.59
C TYR A 187 -35.50 13.35 3.79
N ALA A 188 -35.56 13.69 2.50
CA ALA A 188 -34.37 13.83 1.66
C ALA A 188 -33.36 14.85 2.22
N MET A 189 -33.84 15.97 2.78
CA MET A 189 -32.96 16.98 3.37
C MET A 189 -32.25 16.46 4.64
N VAL A 190 -32.96 15.77 5.53
CA VAL A 190 -32.36 15.16 6.75
C VAL A 190 -31.32 14.11 6.35
N ARG A 191 -31.64 13.27 5.36
CA ARG A 191 -30.73 12.25 4.81
C ARG A 191 -29.43 12.86 4.26
N ILE A 192 -29.49 14.03 3.60
CA ILE A 192 -28.30 14.77 3.16
C ILE A 192 -27.47 15.26 4.35
N HIS A 193 -28.09 15.78 5.42
CA HIS A 193 -27.37 16.19 6.63
C HIS A 193 -26.65 14.99 7.30
N CYS A 194 -27.33 13.85 7.42
CA CYS A 194 -26.76 12.61 7.97
C CYS A 194 -25.62 12.04 7.11
N TRP A 195 -25.61 12.28 5.80
CA TRP A 195 -24.49 11.88 4.92
C TRP A 195 -23.32 12.88 4.98
N ALA A 196 -23.60 14.17 5.16
CA ALA A 196 -22.58 15.22 5.25
C ALA A 196 -21.79 15.19 6.57
N MET A 197 -22.42 14.88 7.70
CA MET A 197 -21.76 14.91 9.02
C MET A 197 -20.53 13.97 9.15
N PRO A 198 -20.54 12.70 8.67
CA PRO A 198 -19.37 11.83 8.69
C PRO A 198 -18.26 12.29 7.75
N MET A 199 -18.62 12.77 6.54
CA MET A 199 -17.64 13.27 5.57
C MET A 199 -16.96 14.56 6.06
N LEU A 200 -17.70 15.42 6.77
CA LEU A 200 -17.09 16.53 7.51
C LEU A 200 -16.15 16.02 8.61
N GLY A 201 -16.54 15.02 9.40
CA GLY A 201 -15.64 14.38 10.38
C GLY A 201 -14.30 13.94 9.76
N PHE A 202 -14.36 13.24 8.63
CA PHE A 202 -13.19 12.81 7.87
C PHE A 202 -12.38 13.98 7.28
N LEU A 203 -13.05 15.00 6.74
CA LEU A 203 -12.39 16.24 6.30
C LEU A 203 -11.67 16.94 7.46
N GLY A 204 -12.22 16.87 8.68
CA GLY A 204 -11.59 17.32 9.92
C GLY A 204 -10.29 16.59 10.22
N THR A 205 -10.25 15.25 10.07
CA THR A 205 -8.99 14.49 10.20
C THR A 205 -7.97 14.85 9.12
N VAL A 206 -8.38 14.99 7.86
CA VAL A 206 -7.47 15.36 6.77
C VAL A 206 -6.86 16.73 7.03
N ILE A 207 -7.68 17.74 7.36
CA ILE A 207 -7.19 19.09 7.65
C ILE A 207 -6.27 19.10 8.88
N GLY A 208 -6.65 18.47 10.00
CA GLY A 208 -5.84 18.47 11.23
C GLY A 208 -4.47 17.76 11.07
N ILE A 209 -4.42 16.70 10.27
CA ILE A 209 -3.16 15.99 9.96
C ILE A 209 -2.32 16.78 8.95
N SER A 210 -2.93 17.39 7.92
CA SER A 210 -2.21 18.24 6.98
C SER A 210 -1.66 19.52 7.61
N ASP A 211 -2.40 20.14 8.53
CA ASP A 211 -1.98 21.36 9.22
C ASP A 211 -0.82 21.09 10.20
N THR A 212 -0.89 20.00 10.98
CA THR A 212 0.25 19.59 11.82
C THR A 212 1.49 19.25 11.01
N LEU A 213 1.38 18.42 9.97
CA LEU A 213 2.53 18.07 9.14
C LEU A 213 3.08 19.27 8.33
N GLY A 214 2.23 20.23 7.95
CA GLY A 214 2.62 21.41 7.18
C GLY A 214 3.31 22.51 7.99
N GLN A 215 3.04 22.61 9.30
CA GLN A 215 3.66 23.60 10.18
C GLN A 215 4.99 23.14 10.80
N MET A 216 5.38 21.88 10.62
CA MET A 216 6.55 21.30 11.28
C MET A 216 7.79 21.29 10.37
N ASP A 217 8.89 21.87 10.85
CA ASP A 217 10.19 21.75 10.20
C ASP A 217 10.62 20.27 10.16
N ALA A 218 10.92 19.77 8.95
CA ALA A 218 11.37 18.41 8.73
C ALA A 218 12.64 18.09 9.54
N GLN A 219 13.50 19.09 9.79
CA GLN A 219 14.70 18.95 10.62
C GLN A 219 14.35 18.72 12.11
N ALA A 220 13.27 19.31 12.61
CA ALA A 220 12.79 19.15 13.99
C ALA A 220 12.07 17.80 14.21
N LEU A 221 11.40 17.28 13.16
CA LEU A 221 10.87 15.92 13.13
C LEU A 221 12.00 14.88 13.09
N ALA A 222 12.97 15.03 12.20
CA ALA A 222 14.09 14.10 12.04
C ALA A 222 15.01 14.02 13.27
N SER A 223 15.15 15.11 14.03
CA SER A 223 15.89 15.16 15.30
C SER A 223 15.11 14.67 16.52
N GLY A 224 13.83 14.29 16.34
CA GLY A 224 13.01 13.74 17.43
C GLY A 224 12.70 14.75 18.54
N SER A 225 12.63 16.04 18.24
CA SER A 225 12.41 17.08 19.25
C SER A 225 11.12 16.83 20.05
N LYS A 226 11.21 16.97 21.37
CA LYS A 226 10.08 16.76 22.29
C LYS A 226 8.94 17.75 22.04
N GLU A 227 9.27 18.95 21.57
CA GLU A 227 8.28 19.98 21.20
C GLU A 227 7.58 19.61 19.88
N ALA A 228 8.33 19.09 18.90
CA ALA A 228 7.76 18.56 17.67
C ALA A 228 6.81 17.39 17.96
N MET A 229 7.23 16.41 18.77
CA MET A 229 6.40 15.27 19.15
C MET A 229 5.12 15.69 19.90
N ASN A 230 5.20 16.70 20.77
CA ASN A 230 4.04 17.27 21.45
C ASN A 230 3.08 17.97 20.47
N GLY A 231 3.61 18.76 19.52
CA GLY A 231 2.82 19.46 18.51
C GLY A 231 2.04 18.50 17.60
N LEU A 232 2.73 17.49 17.06
CA LEU A 232 2.14 16.42 16.26
C LEU A 232 1.03 15.68 17.03
N THR A 233 1.31 15.30 18.28
CA THR A 233 0.35 14.63 19.17
C THR A 233 -0.89 15.49 19.43
N SER A 234 -0.71 16.80 19.63
CA SER A 234 -1.79 17.74 19.92
C SER A 234 -2.79 17.85 18.76
N GLY A 235 -2.32 18.12 17.55
CA GLY A 235 -3.23 18.21 16.40
C GLY A 235 -3.76 16.86 15.91
N LEU A 236 -3.07 15.75 16.19
CA LEU A 236 -3.62 14.41 16.00
C LEU A 236 -4.81 14.13 16.93
N TYR A 237 -4.79 14.63 18.18
CA TYR A 237 -5.99 14.61 19.04
C TYR A 237 -7.12 15.47 18.47
N VAL A 238 -6.83 16.68 17.96
CA VAL A 238 -7.84 17.53 17.30
C VAL A 238 -8.47 16.82 16.09
N ALA A 239 -7.64 16.21 15.24
CA ALA A 239 -8.08 15.40 14.11
C ALA A 239 -9.07 14.31 14.57
N PHE A 240 -8.67 13.43 15.50
CA PHE A 240 -9.55 12.36 15.99
C PHE A 240 -10.82 12.87 16.69
N ASP A 241 -10.72 13.92 17.50
CA ASP A 241 -11.86 14.51 18.20
C ASP A 241 -12.93 15.03 17.19
N THR A 242 -12.53 15.59 16.04
CA THR A 242 -13.48 16.03 15.01
C THR A 242 -14.22 14.88 14.32
N THR A 243 -13.54 13.77 14.02
CA THR A 243 -14.19 12.55 13.49
C THR A 243 -15.13 11.93 14.54
N ALA A 244 -14.71 11.86 15.80
CA ALA A 244 -15.55 11.33 16.89
C ALA A 244 -16.86 12.14 17.03
N VAL A 245 -16.79 13.47 17.03
CA VAL A 245 -17.98 14.34 17.06
C VAL A 245 -18.86 14.12 15.82
N GLY A 246 -18.28 14.09 14.62
CA GLY A 246 -19.03 13.87 13.38
C GLY A 246 -19.81 12.55 13.37
N LEU A 247 -19.18 11.45 13.79
CA LEU A 247 -19.82 10.14 13.87
C LEU A 247 -20.90 10.06 14.96
N VAL A 248 -20.64 10.60 16.16
CA VAL A 248 -21.60 10.59 17.27
C VAL A 248 -22.85 11.42 16.95
N LEU A 249 -22.69 12.63 16.39
CA LEU A 249 -23.82 13.45 15.96
C LEU A 249 -24.64 12.78 14.85
N THR A 250 -23.97 12.11 13.90
CA THR A 250 -24.65 11.35 12.83
C THR A 250 -25.47 10.20 13.41
N MET A 251 -24.90 9.42 14.33
CA MET A 251 -25.60 8.30 14.98
C MET A 251 -26.88 8.78 15.70
N ILE A 252 -26.78 9.88 16.47
CA ILE A 252 -27.94 10.45 17.17
C ILE A 252 -28.99 10.96 16.16
N ALA A 253 -28.57 11.64 15.09
CA ALA A 253 -29.47 12.13 14.04
C ALA A 253 -30.18 10.98 13.30
N MET A 254 -29.48 9.88 13.02
CA MET A 254 -30.07 8.69 12.39
C MET A 254 -31.08 7.98 13.28
N PHE A 255 -30.80 7.82 14.59
CA PHE A 255 -31.80 7.29 15.53
C PHE A 255 -33.02 8.20 15.63
N MET A 256 -32.82 9.52 15.73
CA MET A 256 -33.90 10.49 15.77
C MET A 256 -34.75 10.44 14.48
N GLN A 257 -34.11 10.36 13.31
CA GLN A 257 -34.80 10.19 12.03
C GLN A 257 -35.63 8.90 12.02
N PHE A 258 -35.05 7.77 12.44
CA PHE A 258 -35.74 6.47 12.47
C PHE A 258 -37.02 6.52 13.32
N PHE A 259 -36.96 7.06 14.54
CA PHE A 259 -38.14 7.14 15.40
C PHE A 259 -39.25 8.04 14.84
N VAL A 260 -38.91 9.21 14.28
CA VAL A 260 -39.92 10.13 13.72
C VAL A 260 -40.49 9.57 12.40
N GLN A 261 -39.63 9.03 11.52
CA GLN A 261 -40.04 8.41 10.27
C GLN A 261 -40.95 7.20 10.51
N ARG A 262 -40.62 6.34 11.48
CA ARG A 262 -41.46 5.21 11.88
C ARG A 262 -42.83 5.68 12.40
N ALA A 263 -42.84 6.70 13.27
CA ALA A 263 -44.08 7.25 13.82
C ALA A 263 -44.97 7.92 12.75
N GLU A 264 -44.40 8.54 11.72
CA GLU A 264 -45.15 9.04 10.56
C GLU A 264 -45.64 7.90 9.65
N GLN A 265 -44.85 6.84 9.42
CA GLN A 265 -45.27 5.65 8.65
C GLN A 265 -46.44 4.91 9.33
N ASP A 266 -46.35 4.63 10.63
CA ASP A 266 -47.41 3.99 11.40
C ASP A 266 -48.69 4.86 11.46
N PHE A 267 -48.55 6.18 11.34
CA PHE A 267 -49.69 7.10 11.24
C PHE A 267 -50.29 7.18 9.83
N LEU A 268 -49.46 7.13 8.79
CA LEU A 268 -49.92 7.05 7.40
C LEU A 268 -50.71 5.76 7.17
N GLY A 269 -50.25 4.61 7.68
CA GLY A 269 -51.00 3.35 7.63
C GLY A 269 -52.36 3.41 8.35
N ARG A 270 -52.45 4.14 9.47
CA ARG A 270 -53.75 4.43 10.12
C ARG A 270 -54.66 5.34 9.28
N ILE A 271 -54.09 6.39 8.67
CA ILE A 271 -54.83 7.26 7.74
C ILE A 271 -55.36 6.45 6.55
N ASP A 272 -54.56 5.52 6.05
CA ASP A 272 -54.88 4.66 4.90
C ASP A 272 -56.07 3.74 5.19
N GLN A 273 -55.96 2.93 6.25
CA GLN A 273 -57.04 2.05 6.71
C GLN A 273 -58.32 2.83 7.08
N GLY A 274 -58.17 3.99 7.73
CA GLY A 274 -59.29 4.87 8.08
C GLY A 274 -59.94 5.52 6.85
N ALA A 275 -59.19 5.86 5.81
CA ALA A 275 -59.73 6.45 4.59
C ALA A 275 -60.41 5.38 3.71
N ALA A 276 -59.81 4.19 3.57
CA ALA A 276 -60.41 3.07 2.86
C ALA A 276 -61.72 2.63 3.52
N SER A 277 -61.69 2.33 4.83
CA SER A 277 -62.89 1.89 5.56
C SER A 277 -64.01 2.95 5.59
N ALA A 278 -63.69 4.24 5.61
CA ALA A 278 -64.70 5.28 5.45
C ALA A 278 -65.23 5.37 4.02
N MET A 279 -64.38 5.29 2.99
CA MET A 279 -64.83 5.38 1.60
C MET A 279 -65.63 4.16 1.14
N HIS A 280 -65.25 2.94 1.53
CA HIS A 280 -66.10 1.76 1.35
C HIS A 280 -67.45 1.98 2.02
N ARG A 281 -67.47 2.25 3.35
CA ARG A 281 -68.72 2.46 4.09
C ARG A 281 -69.60 3.51 3.41
N CYS A 282 -69.06 4.65 2.99
CA CYS A 282 -69.84 5.75 2.39
C CYS A 282 -70.24 5.54 0.91
N LEU A 283 -69.59 4.67 0.13
CA LEU A 283 -69.75 4.59 -1.33
C LEU A 283 -70.12 3.21 -1.89
N SER A 284 -70.01 2.12 -1.12
CA SER A 284 -70.40 0.78 -1.57
C SER A 284 -71.81 0.39 -1.10
N ASP A 285 -72.66 -0.07 -2.02
CA ASP A 285 -73.85 -0.86 -1.67
C ASP A 285 -73.48 -2.32 -1.40
N GLN A 286 -73.88 -2.83 -0.24
CA GLN A 286 -74.05 -4.27 -0.04
C GLN A 286 -75.54 -4.63 -0.11
N GLU A 287 -76.09 -4.67 -1.32
CA GLU A 287 -77.43 -5.23 -1.56
C GLU A 287 -77.48 -6.31 -2.67
N HIS A 288 -76.37 -6.53 -3.39
CA HIS A 288 -76.30 -7.52 -4.48
C HIS A 288 -75.11 -8.49 -4.34
N SER A 289 -75.11 -9.28 -3.27
CA SER A 289 -74.43 -10.57 -3.24
C SER A 289 -75.28 -11.56 -2.43
N ASP A 290 -76.19 -12.28 -3.10
CA ASP A 290 -76.90 -13.40 -2.48
C ASP A 290 -75.87 -14.42 -1.96
N THR A 291 -76.16 -15.06 -0.83
CA THR A 291 -75.22 -15.94 -0.12
C THR A 291 -74.78 -17.17 -0.93
N ARG A 292 -75.49 -17.48 -2.03
CA ARG A 292 -75.11 -18.51 -3.02
C ARG A 292 -74.06 -18.01 -4.02
N ASP A 293 -74.13 -16.73 -4.37
CA ASP A 293 -73.17 -16.09 -5.27
C ASP A 293 -71.82 -15.82 -4.59
N VAL A 294 -71.76 -15.79 -3.26
CA VAL A 294 -70.47 -15.79 -2.53
C VAL A 294 -69.71 -17.09 -2.78
N GLU A 295 -70.36 -18.25 -2.74
CA GLU A 295 -69.69 -19.54 -3.03
C GLU A 295 -69.32 -19.66 -4.52
N ALA A 296 -70.22 -19.24 -5.43
CA ALA A 296 -69.95 -19.23 -6.87
C ALA A 296 -68.82 -18.26 -7.24
N SER A 297 -68.82 -17.04 -6.68
CA SER A 297 -67.79 -16.03 -6.90
C SER A 297 -66.47 -16.42 -6.24
N LEU A 298 -66.48 -17.02 -5.05
CA LEU A 298 -65.24 -17.52 -4.42
C LEU A 298 -64.62 -18.64 -5.24
N LYS A 299 -65.43 -19.55 -5.82
CA LYS A 299 -64.97 -20.58 -6.77
C LYS A 299 -64.47 -19.96 -8.08
N LEU A 300 -65.14 -18.96 -8.62
CA LEU A 300 -64.77 -18.29 -9.87
C LEU A 300 -63.50 -17.44 -9.72
N VAL A 301 -63.35 -16.74 -8.58
CA VAL A 301 -62.13 -16.01 -8.21
C VAL A 301 -60.99 -16.97 -7.87
N ALA A 302 -61.23 -18.07 -7.14
CA ALA A 302 -60.21 -19.08 -6.90
C ALA A 302 -59.72 -19.73 -8.20
N ASN A 303 -60.63 -20.09 -9.11
CA ASN A 303 -60.25 -20.63 -10.42
C ASN A 303 -59.50 -19.59 -11.27
N ARG A 304 -59.95 -18.32 -11.31
CA ARG A 304 -59.20 -17.25 -11.98
C ARG A 304 -57.83 -16.98 -11.35
N LEU A 305 -57.69 -17.08 -10.03
CA LEU A 305 -56.41 -16.99 -9.33
C LEU A 305 -55.51 -18.18 -9.67
N ILE A 306 -56.05 -19.40 -9.76
CA ILE A 306 -55.30 -20.58 -10.20
C ILE A 306 -54.86 -20.42 -11.66
N ASP A 307 -55.75 -20.04 -12.58
CA ASP A 307 -55.44 -19.82 -14.00
C ASP A 307 -54.39 -18.71 -14.20
N SER A 308 -54.57 -17.56 -13.53
CA SER A 308 -53.63 -16.43 -13.62
C SER A 308 -52.30 -16.72 -12.93
N MET A 309 -52.29 -17.43 -11.80
CA MET A 309 -51.06 -17.92 -11.16
C MET A 309 -50.34 -18.93 -12.06
N GLN A 310 -51.08 -19.81 -12.75
CA GLN A 310 -50.52 -20.78 -13.69
C GLN A 310 -49.93 -20.07 -14.93
N VAL A 311 -50.60 -19.05 -15.46
CA VAL A 311 -50.06 -18.19 -16.53
C VAL A 311 -48.83 -17.41 -16.06
N LEU A 312 -48.86 -16.81 -14.86
CA LEU A 312 -47.73 -16.08 -14.27
C LEU A 312 -46.52 -16.99 -14.01
N VAL A 313 -46.73 -18.20 -13.50
CA VAL A 313 -45.66 -19.19 -13.29
C VAL A 313 -45.11 -19.69 -14.62
N GLN A 314 -45.95 -19.87 -15.66
CA GLN A 314 -45.47 -20.21 -17.01
C GLN A 314 -44.68 -19.05 -17.64
N GLN A 315 -45.11 -17.80 -17.45
CA GLN A 315 -44.38 -16.61 -17.90
C GLN A 315 -43.06 -16.42 -17.15
N GLN A 316 -43.05 -16.59 -15.82
CA GLN A 316 -41.81 -16.60 -15.03
C GLN A 316 -40.87 -17.71 -15.48
N ALA A 317 -41.36 -18.93 -15.71
CA ALA A 317 -40.56 -20.04 -16.23
C ALA A 317 -40.04 -19.78 -17.65
N HIS A 318 -40.77 -19.04 -18.49
CA HIS A 318 -40.28 -18.58 -19.79
C HIS A 318 -39.15 -17.56 -19.62
N LEU A 319 -39.39 -16.49 -18.86
CA LEU A 319 -38.42 -15.42 -18.61
C LEU A 319 -37.14 -15.94 -17.92
N TRP A 320 -37.26 -16.92 -17.01
CA TRP A 320 -36.12 -17.63 -16.43
C TRP A 320 -35.37 -18.46 -17.48
N ARG A 321 -36.06 -19.23 -18.33
CA ARG A 321 -35.41 -20.01 -19.38
C ARG A 321 -34.71 -19.12 -20.42
N GLU A 322 -35.32 -17.99 -20.75
CA GLU A 322 -34.81 -16.99 -21.68
C GLU A 322 -33.59 -16.26 -21.10
N SER A 323 -33.68 -15.74 -19.86
CA SER A 323 -32.56 -15.07 -19.19
C SER A 323 -31.40 -16.02 -18.86
N ILE A 324 -31.66 -17.28 -18.49
CA ILE A 324 -30.61 -18.31 -18.34
C ILE A 324 -29.95 -18.59 -19.70
N GLY A 325 -30.72 -18.69 -20.79
CA GLY A 325 -30.19 -18.88 -22.13
C GLY A 325 -29.32 -17.70 -22.61
N GLN A 326 -29.80 -16.47 -22.40
CA GLN A 326 -29.06 -15.23 -22.67
C GLN A 326 -27.77 -15.19 -21.83
N ALA A 327 -27.85 -15.31 -20.51
CA ALA A 327 -26.69 -15.33 -19.62
C ALA A 327 -25.69 -16.44 -19.96
N GLN A 328 -26.15 -17.63 -20.37
CA GLN A 328 -25.26 -18.71 -20.80
C GLN A 328 -24.57 -18.40 -22.15
N SER A 329 -25.24 -17.72 -23.08
CA SER A 329 -24.64 -17.24 -24.33
C SER A 329 -23.65 -16.08 -24.13
N GLU A 330 -23.95 -15.16 -23.22
CA GLU A 330 -23.05 -14.07 -22.83
C GLU A 330 -21.84 -14.62 -22.07
N TRP A 331 -22.05 -15.52 -21.10
CA TRP A 331 -20.96 -16.15 -20.35
C TRP A 331 -20.05 -17.00 -21.23
N SER A 332 -20.60 -17.79 -22.16
CA SER A 332 -19.78 -18.61 -23.07
C SER A 332 -19.04 -17.78 -24.13
N SER A 333 -19.65 -16.71 -24.66
CA SER A 333 -18.93 -15.80 -25.56
C SER A 333 -17.91 -14.93 -24.83
N MET A 334 -18.17 -14.54 -23.57
CA MET A 334 -17.21 -13.85 -22.71
C MET A 334 -16.04 -14.78 -22.32
N SER A 335 -16.30 -16.03 -21.95
CA SER A 335 -15.25 -16.98 -21.60
C SER A 335 -14.39 -17.36 -22.81
N ALA A 336 -14.98 -17.49 -24.00
CA ALA A 336 -14.24 -17.66 -25.25
C ALA A 336 -13.30 -16.46 -25.52
N ARG A 337 -13.81 -15.22 -25.44
CA ARG A 337 -13.01 -13.99 -25.60
C ARG A 337 -11.93 -13.84 -24.54
N ALA A 338 -12.21 -14.21 -23.29
CA ALA A 338 -11.23 -14.22 -22.20
C ALA A 338 -10.14 -15.29 -22.41
N THR A 339 -10.50 -16.46 -22.95
CA THR A 339 -9.54 -17.53 -23.28
C THR A 339 -8.63 -17.12 -24.43
N ASP A 340 -9.20 -16.58 -25.51
CA ASP A 340 -8.44 -16.09 -26.67
C ASP A 340 -7.50 -14.93 -26.30
N SER A 341 -7.99 -13.93 -25.55
CA SER A 341 -7.17 -12.79 -25.10
C SER A 341 -6.15 -13.16 -24.01
N SER A 342 -6.39 -14.18 -23.18
CA SER A 342 -5.39 -14.69 -22.23
C SER A 342 -4.29 -15.49 -22.92
N LEU A 343 -4.63 -16.38 -23.86
CA LEU A 343 -3.64 -17.04 -24.72
C LEU A 343 -2.83 -16.01 -25.51
N GLY A 344 -3.50 -15.05 -26.13
CA GLY A 344 -2.87 -13.96 -26.89
C GLY A 344 -2.04 -13.00 -26.05
N THR A 345 -2.28 -12.84 -24.74
CA THR A 345 -1.40 -12.06 -23.85
C THR A 345 -0.25 -12.91 -23.30
N ILE A 346 -0.49 -14.16 -22.89
CA ILE A 346 0.54 -15.11 -22.45
C ILE A 346 1.57 -15.37 -23.55
N GLN A 347 1.13 -15.57 -24.80
CA GLN A 347 2.03 -15.77 -25.94
C GLN A 347 2.92 -14.54 -26.20
N ARG A 348 2.37 -13.32 -26.08
CA ARG A 348 3.15 -12.08 -26.21
C ARG A 348 4.10 -11.86 -25.03
N ALA A 349 3.69 -12.18 -23.82
CA ALA A 349 4.56 -12.11 -22.64
C ALA A 349 5.74 -13.08 -22.76
N LEU A 350 5.48 -14.35 -23.10
CA LEU A 350 6.51 -15.36 -23.33
C LEU A 350 7.46 -14.95 -24.46
N ALA A 351 6.94 -14.46 -25.59
CA ALA A 351 7.76 -13.98 -26.70
C ALA A 351 8.64 -12.78 -26.30
N GLY A 352 8.11 -11.85 -25.48
CA GLY A 352 8.86 -10.74 -24.91
C GLY A 352 9.99 -11.22 -24.00
N THR A 353 9.69 -12.04 -22.98
CA THR A 353 10.69 -12.56 -22.05
C THR A 353 11.75 -13.43 -22.73
N LEU A 354 11.38 -14.19 -23.77
CA LEU A 354 12.34 -14.97 -24.56
C LEU A 354 13.23 -14.09 -25.43
N ALA A 355 12.74 -12.99 -25.98
CA ALA A 355 13.56 -12.02 -26.71
C ALA A 355 14.53 -11.29 -25.76
N GLU A 356 14.03 -10.81 -24.62
CA GLU A 356 14.82 -10.12 -23.60
C GLU A 356 15.91 -11.03 -23.00
N HIS A 357 15.57 -12.28 -22.65
CA HIS A 357 16.55 -13.26 -22.19
C HIS A 357 17.57 -13.64 -23.27
N ARG A 358 17.14 -13.82 -24.54
CA ARG A 358 18.04 -14.07 -25.68
C ARG A 358 19.05 -12.95 -25.86
N ASP A 359 18.63 -11.70 -25.72
CA ASP A 359 19.49 -10.54 -25.96
C ASP A 359 20.38 -10.23 -24.75
N SER A 360 19.91 -10.47 -23.52
CA SER A 360 20.73 -10.52 -22.30
C SER A 360 21.80 -11.61 -22.37
N MET A 361 21.46 -12.82 -22.86
CA MET A 361 22.43 -13.91 -23.07
C MET A 361 23.48 -13.56 -24.15
N ARG A 362 23.10 -12.81 -25.19
CA ARG A 362 24.07 -12.30 -26.18
C ARG A 362 25.03 -11.28 -25.57
N GLU A 363 24.54 -10.42 -24.69
CA GLU A 363 25.38 -9.42 -24.01
C GLU A 363 26.32 -10.07 -22.97
N CYS A 364 25.87 -11.13 -22.29
CA CYS A 364 26.77 -11.95 -21.47
C CYS A 364 27.87 -12.64 -22.31
N LEU A 365 27.51 -13.17 -23.48
CA LEU A 365 28.46 -13.81 -24.41
C LEU A 365 29.42 -12.81 -25.08
N SER A 366 28.97 -11.59 -25.40
CA SER A 366 29.83 -10.53 -25.95
C SER A 366 30.89 -10.13 -24.91
N GLN A 367 30.47 -9.82 -23.69
CA GLN A 367 31.37 -9.46 -22.58
C GLN A 367 32.37 -10.59 -22.25
N LEU A 368 31.91 -11.85 -22.21
CA LEU A 368 32.79 -12.99 -21.98
C LEU A 368 33.82 -13.18 -23.13
N SER A 369 33.42 -12.94 -24.38
CA SER A 369 34.35 -12.97 -25.52
C SER A 369 35.39 -11.84 -25.49
N VAL A 370 35.01 -10.65 -25.01
CA VAL A 370 35.94 -9.52 -24.82
C VAL A 370 36.97 -9.88 -23.74
N LEU A 371 36.51 -10.32 -22.56
CA LEU A 371 37.40 -10.77 -21.47
C LEU A 371 38.34 -11.91 -21.91
N GLN A 372 37.86 -12.83 -22.77
CA GLN A 372 38.69 -13.89 -23.32
C GLN A 372 39.76 -13.36 -24.29
N THR A 373 39.45 -12.37 -25.13
CA THR A 373 40.44 -11.77 -26.04
C THR A 373 41.45 -10.88 -25.31
N GLU A 374 41.02 -10.11 -24.31
CA GLU A 374 41.91 -9.35 -23.42
C GLU A 374 42.84 -10.27 -22.62
N GLY A 375 42.30 -11.35 -22.06
CA GLY A 375 43.09 -12.38 -21.37
C GLY A 375 44.12 -13.05 -22.29
N ALA A 376 43.74 -13.40 -23.53
CA ALA A 376 44.64 -13.97 -24.51
C ALA A 376 45.77 -12.99 -24.90
N GLN A 377 45.45 -11.71 -25.14
CA GLN A 377 46.45 -10.67 -25.42
C GLN A 377 47.40 -10.43 -24.23
N GLN A 378 46.88 -10.46 -22.99
CA GLN A 378 47.71 -10.31 -21.80
C GLN A 378 48.64 -11.53 -21.58
N ILE A 379 48.18 -12.74 -21.89
CA ILE A 379 49.01 -13.95 -21.86
C ILE A 379 50.12 -13.88 -22.91
N ASP A 380 49.80 -13.53 -24.16
CA ASP A 380 50.80 -13.43 -25.23
C ASP A 380 51.84 -12.33 -24.95
N GLY A 381 51.39 -11.15 -24.49
CA GLY A 381 52.30 -10.07 -24.06
C GLY A 381 53.24 -10.49 -22.93
N ARG A 382 52.74 -11.24 -21.93
CA ARG A 382 53.58 -11.84 -20.87
C ARG A 382 54.55 -12.88 -21.43
N LEU A 383 54.13 -13.70 -22.39
CA LEU A 383 54.97 -14.73 -23.01
C LEU A 383 56.12 -14.11 -23.82
N GLN A 384 55.84 -13.05 -24.59
CA GLN A 384 56.85 -12.25 -25.30
C GLN A 384 57.83 -11.56 -24.33
N GLN A 385 57.33 -10.99 -23.22
CA GLN A 385 58.17 -10.39 -22.17
C GLN A 385 59.05 -11.44 -21.47
N TRP A 386 58.53 -12.65 -21.25
CA TRP A 386 59.30 -13.76 -20.70
C TRP A 386 60.37 -14.24 -21.71
N GLN A 387 60.03 -14.41 -22.98
CA GLN A 387 60.96 -14.84 -24.02
C GLN A 387 62.11 -13.84 -24.23
N THR A 388 61.81 -12.53 -24.23
CA THR A 388 62.83 -11.48 -24.36
C THR A 388 63.76 -11.46 -23.14
N THR A 389 63.25 -11.45 -21.92
CA THR A 389 64.08 -11.50 -20.69
C THR A 389 64.92 -12.79 -20.60
N LEU A 390 64.40 -13.95 -21.01
CA LEU A 390 65.16 -15.20 -21.06
C LEU A 390 66.27 -15.16 -22.15
N SER A 391 66.04 -14.46 -23.26
CA SER A 391 67.08 -14.19 -24.27
C SER A 391 68.17 -13.24 -23.77
N GLU A 392 67.86 -12.31 -22.88
CA GLU A 392 68.84 -11.42 -22.25
C GLU A 392 69.65 -12.16 -21.17
N GLN A 393 68.99 -12.94 -20.31
CA GLN A 393 69.66 -13.75 -19.29
C GLN A 393 70.62 -14.77 -19.90
N SER A 394 70.23 -15.45 -20.98
CA SER A 394 71.12 -16.37 -21.70
C SER A 394 72.32 -15.67 -22.37
N ARG A 395 72.14 -14.44 -22.89
CA ARG A 395 73.25 -13.61 -23.39
C ARG A 395 74.19 -13.15 -22.28
N LEU A 396 73.67 -12.80 -21.11
CA LEU A 396 74.47 -12.44 -19.94
C LEU A 396 75.24 -13.66 -19.39
N ALA A 397 74.60 -14.83 -19.30
CA ALA A 397 75.25 -16.08 -18.90
C ALA A 397 76.35 -16.50 -19.88
N LEU A 398 76.15 -16.33 -21.21
CA LEU A 398 77.17 -16.61 -22.21
C LEU A 398 78.38 -15.67 -22.09
N ARG A 399 78.16 -14.37 -21.82
CA ARG A 399 79.23 -13.42 -21.52
C ARG A 399 79.98 -13.78 -20.23
N GLN A 400 79.26 -14.19 -19.19
CA GLN A 400 79.86 -14.67 -17.94
C GLN A 400 80.72 -15.92 -18.19
N GLN A 401 80.23 -16.88 -18.97
CA GLN A 401 81.00 -18.06 -19.37
C GLN A 401 82.27 -17.68 -20.14
N GLN A 402 82.17 -16.72 -21.07
CA GLN A 402 83.32 -16.24 -21.85
C GLN A 402 84.38 -15.57 -20.98
N GLU A 403 83.99 -14.70 -20.04
CA GLU A 403 84.94 -14.07 -19.10
C GLU A 403 85.50 -15.09 -18.08
N VAL A 404 84.73 -16.12 -17.69
CA VAL A 404 85.26 -17.25 -16.90
C VAL A 404 86.31 -18.05 -17.69
N SER A 405 86.06 -18.38 -18.96
CA SER A 405 87.07 -19.05 -19.80
C SER A 405 88.29 -18.17 -20.07
N ARG A 406 88.10 -16.86 -20.20
CA ARG A 406 89.18 -15.89 -20.38
C ARG A 406 90.06 -15.77 -19.13
N ASN A 407 89.45 -15.77 -17.95
CA ASN A 407 90.16 -15.83 -16.68
C ASN A 407 90.91 -17.18 -16.52
N ALA A 408 90.33 -18.30 -16.97
CA ALA A 408 91.03 -19.58 -17.01
C ALA A 408 92.25 -19.56 -17.96
N GLU A 409 92.12 -18.97 -19.16
CA GLU A 409 93.26 -18.75 -20.06
C GLU A 409 94.34 -17.85 -19.45
N LEU A 410 93.98 -16.80 -18.72
CA LEU A 410 94.93 -15.92 -18.06
C LEU A 410 95.66 -16.64 -16.92
N LEU A 411 94.96 -17.46 -16.14
CA LEU A 411 95.57 -18.34 -15.14
C LEU A 411 96.51 -19.38 -15.79
N GLN A 412 96.13 -19.95 -16.94
CA GLN A 412 96.99 -20.87 -17.68
C GLN A 412 98.22 -20.17 -18.25
N LYS A 413 98.10 -18.97 -18.81
CA LYS A 413 99.25 -18.17 -19.29
C LYS A 413 100.20 -17.78 -18.15
N LEU A 414 99.69 -17.54 -16.93
CA LEU A 414 100.53 -17.38 -15.74
C LEU A 414 101.26 -18.69 -15.39
N LEU A 415 100.56 -19.84 -15.45
CA LEU A 415 101.16 -21.16 -15.21
C LEU A 415 102.27 -21.49 -16.23
N ASP A 416 102.04 -21.24 -17.52
CA ASP A 416 103.02 -21.41 -18.59
C ASP A 416 104.22 -20.46 -18.40
N SER A 417 103.98 -19.22 -17.94
CA SER A 417 105.07 -18.29 -17.60
C SER A 417 105.95 -18.80 -16.46
N THR A 418 105.39 -19.54 -15.50
CA THR A 418 106.18 -20.21 -14.45
C THR A 418 106.94 -21.44 -14.95
N GLN A 419 106.44 -22.16 -15.97
CA GLN A 419 107.24 -23.21 -16.64
C GLN A 419 108.40 -22.63 -17.46
N LEU A 420 108.24 -21.43 -18.02
CA LEU A 420 109.32 -20.71 -18.72
C LEU A 420 110.52 -20.39 -17.81
N VAL A 421 110.27 -20.16 -16.50
CA VAL A 421 111.34 -20.01 -15.49
C VAL A 421 112.12 -21.32 -15.28
N GLN A 422 111.44 -22.48 -15.37
CA GLN A 422 112.12 -23.79 -15.35
C GLN A 422 112.95 -24.03 -16.62
N ALA A 423 112.45 -23.61 -17.80
CA ALA A 423 113.15 -23.80 -19.07
C ALA A 423 114.50 -23.05 -19.15
N MET A 424 114.64 -21.90 -18.47
CA MET A 424 115.90 -21.14 -18.41
C MET A 424 117.02 -21.82 -17.61
N GLN A 425 116.76 -22.94 -16.92
CA GLN A 425 117.75 -23.58 -16.05
C GLN A 425 118.80 -24.43 -16.80
N GLN A 426 118.48 -24.94 -17.99
CA GLN A 426 119.38 -25.85 -18.73
C GLN A 426 120.66 -25.20 -19.33
N PRO A 427 120.63 -23.99 -19.91
CA PRO A 427 121.84 -23.40 -20.54
C PRO A 427 122.99 -23.07 -19.57
N ILE A 428 122.70 -22.91 -18.27
CA ILE A 428 123.68 -22.47 -17.28
C ILE A 428 124.74 -23.56 -17.01
N GLN A 429 124.37 -24.84 -17.05
CA GLN A 429 125.31 -25.94 -16.83
C GLN A 429 126.37 -26.03 -17.95
N ALA A 430 125.95 -25.90 -19.22
CA ALA A 430 126.85 -25.92 -20.38
C ALA A 430 127.85 -24.74 -20.44
N THR A 431 127.65 -23.69 -19.62
CA THR A 431 128.55 -22.53 -19.56
C THR A 431 129.64 -22.70 -18.50
N LEU A 432 129.44 -23.57 -17.50
CA LEU A 432 130.45 -23.89 -16.47
C LEU A 432 131.60 -24.75 -17.04
N GLU A 433 131.31 -25.67 -17.96
CA GLU A 433 132.29 -26.61 -18.54
C GLU A 433 133.34 -25.97 -19.48
N ARG A 434 133.32 -24.65 -19.67
CA ARG A 434 134.23 -23.93 -20.59
C ARG A 434 134.93 -22.69 -20.02
N MET A 435 134.91 -22.50 -18.70
CA MET A 435 135.55 -21.31 -18.07
C MET A 435 136.47 -21.58 -16.88
N THR A 436 136.83 -22.84 -16.59
CA THR A 436 137.88 -23.18 -15.59
C THR A 436 138.88 -24.21 -16.09
N GLU A 437 139.29 -24.13 -17.37
CA GLU A 437 140.54 -24.74 -17.84
C GLU A 437 141.66 -23.70 -17.68
N PHE A 438 142.25 -23.63 -16.48
CA PHE A 438 143.33 -22.68 -16.16
C PHE A 438 144.42 -23.36 -15.31
N ASP A 439 145.64 -23.36 -15.84
CA ASP A 439 146.93 -23.77 -15.24
C ASP A 439 146.96 -24.91 -14.20
N ARG A 440 147.09 -26.12 -14.75
CA ARG A 440 148.18 -27.09 -14.48
C ARG A 440 149.19 -26.71 -13.37
N PHE A 441 148.81 -26.81 -12.10
CA PHE A 441 149.75 -27.10 -11.01
C PHE A 441 150.18 -28.58 -11.07
N GLN A 442 150.88 -28.91 -12.14
CA GLN A 442 151.27 -30.27 -12.50
C GLN A 442 152.66 -30.61 -11.92
N GLU A 443 152.71 -31.63 -11.08
CA GLU A 443 153.89 -32.49 -10.84
C GLU A 443 155.15 -31.78 -10.29
N ALA A 444 155.00 -31.01 -9.22
CA ALA A 444 156.10 -30.68 -8.29
C ALA A 444 155.63 -30.84 -6.83
N ALA A 445 156.54 -31.26 -5.94
CA ALA A 445 156.23 -31.57 -4.53
C ALA A 445 155.09 -32.58 -4.31
N LEU A 446 154.97 -33.53 -5.25
CA LEU A 446 154.95 -34.94 -4.90
C LEU A 446 156.27 -35.26 -4.18
N SER A 447 156.38 -34.92 -2.89
CA SER A 447 157.39 -35.47 -1.99
C SER A 447 157.08 -35.19 -0.52
N LEU A 448 157.43 -36.18 0.30
CA LEU A 448 157.87 -36.08 1.69
C LEU A 448 157.06 -35.26 2.71
N THR A 449 156.55 -36.01 3.70
CA THR A 449 157.01 -35.84 5.09
C THR A 449 156.64 -34.53 5.81
N GLU A 450 155.40 -34.07 5.60
CA GLU A 450 154.63 -33.37 6.66
C GLU A 450 153.21 -33.96 6.84
N ALA A 451 152.88 -35.17 6.38
CA ALA A 451 153.41 -36.44 6.91
C ALA A 451 154.46 -36.33 8.04
N VAL A 452 154.14 -35.55 9.09
CA VAL A 452 154.78 -35.62 10.41
C VAL A 452 153.90 -35.06 11.55
N MET A 453 152.78 -34.38 11.21
CA MET A 453 151.99 -33.61 12.17
C MET A 453 150.45 -33.81 12.05
N VAL A 454 149.72 -34.76 12.66
CA VAL A 454 149.97 -36.09 13.28
C VAL A 454 151.44 -36.41 13.61
N LEU A 455 152.09 -35.82 14.61
CA LEU A 455 151.69 -34.93 15.72
C LEU A 455 150.83 -33.69 15.36
N SER A 456 149.59 -33.53 15.79
CA SER A 456 149.17 -33.88 17.13
C SER A 456 147.64 -33.85 17.18
N THR A 457 146.98 -34.92 17.58
CA THR A 457 147.09 -35.56 18.90
C THR A 457 146.78 -34.59 20.05
N GLN A 458 145.71 -33.82 19.90
CA GLN A 458 144.83 -33.44 21.03
C GLN A 458 143.37 -33.16 20.62
N LEU A 459 142.92 -33.80 19.53
CA LEU A 459 141.52 -33.81 19.05
C LEU A 459 141.15 -35.18 18.44
N GLU A 460 141.95 -36.24 18.60
CA GLU A 460 141.90 -37.05 19.83
C GLU A 460 141.56 -36.29 21.13
N ARG A 461 140.27 -36.19 21.46
CA ARG A 461 139.60 -36.90 22.58
C ARG A 461 138.25 -36.23 22.90
N SER A 462 137.18 -37.03 22.82
CA SER A 462 135.75 -36.68 22.97
C SER A 462 135.23 -35.56 22.04
N GLY A 463 133.95 -35.55 21.65
CA GLY A 463 132.91 -36.58 21.76
C GLY A 463 131.50 -35.99 21.79
N HIS A 464 130.53 -36.67 21.15
CA HIS A 464 129.09 -36.37 21.11
C HIS A 464 128.69 -35.05 20.39
N ILE A 465 127.87 -35.07 19.32
CA ILE A 465 126.43 -35.45 19.17
C ILE A 465 125.44 -34.32 19.57
N SER A 466 124.85 -33.68 18.54
CA SER A 466 123.42 -33.28 18.40
C SER A 466 122.84 -31.95 18.93
N ARG A 467 121.74 -31.58 18.23
CA ARG A 467 120.45 -31.00 18.70
C ARG A 467 120.33 -29.53 19.16
N GLN A 468 119.65 -28.76 18.28
CA GLN A 468 118.28 -28.22 18.51
C GLN A 468 118.12 -26.92 19.35
N ALA A 469 117.09 -26.13 18.95
CA ALA A 469 116.12 -25.40 19.82
C ALA A 469 116.04 -23.84 19.77
N VAL A 470 114.78 -23.36 19.64
CA VAL A 470 114.09 -22.37 20.54
C VAL A 470 114.08 -20.83 20.29
N ARG A 471 112.87 -20.35 19.88
CA ARG A 471 112.06 -19.19 20.39
C ARG A 471 112.28 -17.69 19.99
N ARG A 472 111.11 -17.01 19.92
CA ARG A 472 110.73 -15.66 20.45
C ARG A 472 111.09 -14.39 19.63
N ARG A 473 110.33 -13.26 19.69
CA ARG A 473 109.01 -12.92 20.33
C ARG A 473 108.31 -11.70 19.65
N GLN A 474 107.01 -11.55 19.99
CA GLN A 474 106.05 -10.41 19.94
C GLN A 474 106.64 -8.98 20.20
N ALA A 475 105.93 -7.84 20.10
CA ALA A 475 104.49 -7.49 19.99
C ALA A 475 104.32 -6.17 19.17
N ARG A 476 103.26 -5.34 19.13
CA ARG A 476 101.89 -5.10 19.73
C ARG A 476 101.19 -4.07 18.77
N SER A 477 100.01 -3.42 18.85
CA SER A 477 98.70 -3.33 19.57
C SER A 477 97.86 -2.31 18.73
N SER A 478 96.54 -2.08 18.77
CA SER A 478 95.34 -2.62 19.47
C SER A 478 94.09 -2.17 18.65
N ASP A 479 92.88 -2.74 18.64
CA ASP A 479 92.07 -3.45 19.67
C ASP A 479 91.36 -2.47 20.65
N PRO A 480 90.12 -2.70 21.15
CA PRO A 480 89.18 -3.85 21.01
C PRO A 480 87.88 -3.47 20.22
N GLN A 481 86.76 -4.21 20.14
CA GLN A 481 86.14 -5.30 20.94
C GLN A 481 85.15 -6.06 20.01
N ALA A 482 85.13 -7.38 19.83
CA ALA A 482 84.90 -8.52 20.75
C ALA A 482 83.45 -8.56 21.30
N ASP A 483 82.72 -9.70 21.33
CA ASP A 483 83.02 -11.07 20.90
C ASP A 483 81.72 -11.88 20.57
N GLY A 484 81.83 -13.15 20.14
CA GLY A 484 80.69 -13.97 19.67
C GLY A 484 80.18 -15.09 20.62
N ILE A 485 79.72 -16.21 20.00
CA ILE A 485 79.23 -17.50 20.57
C ILE A 485 77.69 -17.64 20.74
N SER A 486 77.18 -18.84 20.46
CA SER A 486 75.76 -19.24 20.35
C SER A 486 75.21 -19.95 21.60
N ALA A 487 73.89 -19.84 21.86
CA ALA A 487 73.02 -20.94 22.32
C ALA A 487 71.52 -20.54 22.41
N ASP A 488 70.67 -21.57 22.34
CA ASP A 488 69.24 -21.75 22.67
C ASP A 488 68.46 -20.72 23.55
N GLY A 489 67.13 -20.66 23.39
CA GLY A 489 66.22 -20.07 24.38
C GLY A 489 64.79 -19.77 23.87
N VAL A 490 63.79 -20.58 24.25
CA VAL A 490 62.39 -20.50 23.79
C VAL A 490 61.49 -19.70 24.77
N ILE A 491 60.34 -19.19 24.28
CA ILE A 491 59.07 -18.83 24.98
C ILE A 491 58.70 -17.32 25.09
N ALA A 492 57.74 -16.92 24.22
CA ALA A 492 56.53 -16.08 24.38
C ALA A 492 56.51 -14.69 25.10
N GLY A 493 55.63 -13.79 24.62
CA GLY A 493 55.14 -12.68 25.48
C GLY A 493 53.98 -11.75 25.06
N GLY A 494 53.84 -11.28 23.80
CA GLY A 494 52.83 -10.24 23.42
C GLY A 494 53.17 -8.81 23.89
N ILE A 495 52.38 -7.74 23.64
CA ILE A 495 51.03 -7.54 23.04
C ILE A 495 50.98 -6.13 22.35
N PHE A 496 50.21 -5.99 21.24
CA PHE A 496 49.82 -4.73 20.50
C PHE A 496 50.97 -3.95 19.81
N GLU A 497 50.81 -3.14 18.74
CA GLU A 497 49.76 -2.77 17.73
C GLU A 497 50.50 -1.98 16.60
N ASP A 498 50.09 -1.82 15.32
CA ASP A 498 49.11 -2.49 14.44
C ASP A 498 49.73 -2.50 12.99
N GLY A 499 49.20 -2.08 11.81
CA GLY A 499 47.88 -1.55 11.40
C GLY A 499 47.88 -0.86 10.00
N ILE A 500 47.76 -1.62 8.90
CA ILE A 500 47.54 -1.11 7.52
C ILE A 500 46.55 -2.05 6.78
N SER A 501 45.71 -1.52 5.88
CA SER A 501 44.48 -2.17 5.39
C SER A 501 44.32 -2.28 3.85
N HIS A 502 43.15 -2.80 3.44
CA HIS A 502 42.65 -3.09 2.07
C HIS A 502 43.26 -4.31 1.32
N GLY A 503 42.46 -5.12 0.60
CA GLY A 503 40.99 -5.13 0.57
C GLY A 503 40.33 -5.99 -0.52
N SER A 504 39.50 -6.94 -0.08
CA SER A 504 38.39 -7.62 -0.81
C SER A 504 38.71 -8.60 -1.97
N PRO A 505 37.78 -9.54 -2.31
CA PRO A 505 38.13 -10.79 -3.02
C PRO A 505 37.22 -11.19 -4.21
N MET A 506 37.68 -12.16 -5.01
CA MET A 506 36.84 -13.33 -5.39
C MET A 506 37.70 -14.49 -5.93
N GLY A 507 37.24 -15.73 -5.73
CA GLY A 507 37.89 -16.94 -6.25
C GLY A 507 37.25 -18.20 -5.68
N LEU A 508 36.49 -18.92 -6.51
CA LEU A 508 35.90 -20.23 -6.21
C LEU A 508 36.82 -21.34 -6.73
N GLU A 509 36.95 -22.42 -5.97
CA GLU A 509 36.99 -23.78 -6.54
C GLU A 509 36.57 -24.81 -5.46
N ALA A 510 36.26 -26.04 -5.87
CA ALA A 510 35.50 -27.00 -5.05
C ALA A 510 35.94 -28.46 -5.27
N ASP A 511 35.72 -29.31 -4.26
CA ASP A 511 35.56 -30.77 -4.42
C ASP A 511 34.88 -31.38 -3.16
N GLY A 512 34.52 -32.67 -3.20
CA GLY A 512 34.36 -33.52 -2.01
C GLY A 512 32.92 -33.81 -1.55
N ALA A 513 32.28 -34.82 -2.16
CA ALA A 513 30.95 -35.32 -1.77
C ALA A 513 30.90 -36.04 -0.40
N SER A 514 29.72 -36.06 0.27
CA SER A 514 28.98 -37.31 0.60
C SER A 514 27.73 -37.13 1.48
N ASP A 515 26.71 -37.92 1.15
CA ASP A 515 25.73 -38.63 2.02
C ASP A 515 24.47 -37.98 2.66
N ALA A 516 23.55 -38.89 3.05
CA ALA A 516 22.40 -38.78 3.96
C ALA A 516 21.15 -37.95 3.55
N VAL A 517 20.30 -38.54 2.69
CA VAL A 517 18.86 -38.22 2.64
C VAL A 517 18.11 -38.94 3.77
N VAL A 518 17.26 -38.23 4.53
CA VAL A 518 16.26 -38.85 5.43
C VAL A 518 14.89 -38.22 5.19
N LEU A 519 13.91 -39.06 4.89
CA LEU A 519 12.51 -38.69 4.66
C LEU A 519 11.74 -38.47 5.96
N LYS A 520 10.78 -37.53 5.94
CA LYS A 520 9.56 -37.68 6.75
C LYS A 520 8.36 -37.07 6.03
N LEU A 521 7.29 -37.85 5.93
CA LEU A 521 6.03 -37.55 5.25
C LEU A 521 4.88 -37.46 6.27
N ASP A 522 3.70 -37.12 5.75
CA ASP A 522 2.37 -37.21 6.39
C ASP A 522 2.04 -36.19 7.50
N SER A 523 0.80 -35.68 7.61
CA SER A 523 -0.40 -35.89 6.76
C SER A 523 -1.40 -34.72 6.89
N PRO A 524 -2.36 -34.55 5.96
CA PRO A 524 -3.36 -33.47 6.02
C PRO A 524 -4.60 -33.85 6.84
N THR A 525 -5.11 -32.93 7.67
CA THR A 525 -6.28 -33.20 8.54
C THR A 525 -7.59 -32.68 7.94
N ILE A 526 -8.40 -33.59 7.39
CA ILE A 526 -9.81 -33.32 7.04
C ILE A 526 -10.63 -33.16 8.33
N ARG A 527 -11.52 -32.16 8.38
CA ARG A 527 -12.69 -32.18 9.29
C ARG A 527 -13.94 -32.56 8.51
N LYS A 528 -14.65 -33.58 9.01
CA LYS A 528 -16.02 -33.94 8.58
C LYS A 528 -17.01 -33.68 9.71
N ALA A 529 -18.29 -33.63 9.38
CA ALA A 529 -19.37 -33.39 10.33
C ALA A 529 -19.59 -34.56 11.30
N GLY A 530 -20.20 -34.23 12.44
CA GLY A 530 -21.07 -35.08 13.25
C GLY A 530 -22.39 -34.35 13.45
#